data_AF-A0A8E2ATG3-F1
#
_entry.id   AF-A0A8E2ATG3-F1
#
_cell.length_a   1.000
_cell.length_b   1.000
_cell.length_c   1.000
_cell.angle_alpha   90.00
_cell.angle_beta   90.00
_cell.angle_gamma   90.00
#
_symmetry.space_group_name_H-M   'P 1'
#
loop_
_entity.id
_entity.type
_entity.pdbx_description
1 polymer ?
#
loop_
_entity_poly.entity_id
_entity_poly.type
_entity_poly.pdbx_seq_one_letter_code
_entity_poly.pdbx_strand_id
1 'polypeptide(L)'
;MMAVLQEPTLAHRLRLAIAFTALRHKPPEQSYEAYVLDLQEKFPCTGAQPEPPWRERALELEKKLENLKRKYEEEHIELISLRETRAGPDTAEPASSASTGTTKKKQKKKASQQTQSDAPADPPPRPPTKLTLRAVLLDPKIKSILPQISSNDNVFSSLEALDTLLALHETKRSAVPHVLLLSTSNRALSALDVLIASAISFQSPRAITLLDALNSLVPRFLTSVLPLLTLPANPPAKTHSKQKWKKHKAPEDCRSVVGEAERVADELLGRIVARILAPLVHAFASLSMQYLLAVLPASSKASRQPPSSSSTAASSDAGQALDIRPDAYALFTAALDALDACAPAEPHAQARAMRAGLRSVKRVLALEAARELAKLYAEPGDSAAPLDAGRARNTAPRDAAQKHAARIAKLARRDAAWYLCAVLGRVLSPAGDAPSEGGSPGEGSACTQLLDDAVWEVLAGLLRDSKKSAGQFWEAGSEEGEENSDEAGPADSGCARMGEVERGMLLAVLEKAWMH
;
A
#
# COMPACT_ATOMS: atom_id res chain seq x y z
N MET A 1 -19.36 -1.07 -46.07
CA MET A 1 -18.46 -1.16 -44.90
C MET A 1 -17.85 0.22 -44.69
N MET A 2 -18.38 1.01 -43.76
CA MET A 2 -17.76 2.27 -43.35
C MET A 2 -16.77 1.96 -42.25
N ALA A 3 -15.49 2.24 -42.48
CA ALA A 3 -14.46 2.12 -41.47
C ALA A 3 -14.82 3.07 -40.32
N VAL A 4 -15.15 2.51 -39.16
CA VAL A 4 -15.27 3.26 -37.92
C VAL A 4 -13.88 3.82 -37.64
N LEU A 5 -13.70 5.11 -37.90
CA LEU A 5 -12.50 5.84 -37.52
C LEU A 5 -12.43 5.77 -36.00
N GLN A 6 -11.56 4.88 -35.49
CA GLN A 6 -11.25 4.84 -34.07
C GLN A 6 -10.79 6.23 -33.66
N GLU A 7 -11.46 6.80 -32.64
CA GLU A 7 -11.02 8.07 -32.11
C GLU A 7 -9.54 7.95 -31.68
N PRO A 8 -8.69 8.89 -32.11
CA PRO A 8 -7.29 8.86 -31.72
C PRO A 8 -7.23 8.91 -30.20
N THR A 9 -6.59 7.90 -29.61
CA THR A 9 -6.39 7.81 -28.16
C THR A 9 -5.73 9.09 -27.65
N LEU A 10 -5.97 9.45 -26.39
CA LEU A 10 -5.41 10.67 -25.80
C LEU A 10 -3.88 10.71 -25.92
N ALA A 11 -3.22 9.54 -25.85
CA ALA A 11 -1.80 9.39 -26.14
C ALA A 11 -1.42 9.80 -27.57
N HIS A 12 -2.23 9.44 -28.57
CA HIS A 12 -2.02 9.87 -29.95
C HIS A 12 -2.22 11.39 -30.09
N ARG A 13 -3.25 11.97 -29.45
CA ARG A 13 -3.50 13.42 -29.45
C ARG A 13 -2.34 14.20 -28.80
N LEU A 14 -1.77 13.69 -27.71
CA LEU A 14 -0.63 14.33 -27.04
C LEU A 14 0.67 14.17 -27.83
N ARG A 15 0.93 13.00 -28.45
CA ARG A 15 2.07 12.82 -29.37
C ARG A 15 2.00 13.79 -30.54
N LEU A 16 0.80 13.95 -31.10
CA LEU A 16 0.54 14.96 -32.13
C LEU A 16 0.78 16.38 -31.58
N ALA A 17 0.27 16.71 -30.39
CA ALA A 17 0.48 18.01 -29.78
C ALA A 17 1.96 18.32 -29.53
N ILE A 18 2.74 17.37 -29.00
CA ILE A 18 4.19 17.51 -28.80
C ILE A 18 4.90 17.68 -30.15
N ALA A 19 4.54 16.87 -31.16
CA ALA A 19 5.09 17.00 -32.50
C ALA A 19 4.79 18.39 -33.10
N PHE A 20 3.56 18.89 -32.98
CA PHE A 20 3.21 20.24 -33.43
C PHE A 20 3.95 21.32 -32.64
N THR A 21 4.16 21.14 -31.34
CA THR A 21 4.88 22.10 -30.51
C THR A 21 6.36 22.14 -30.89
N ALA A 22 7.00 20.98 -31.11
CA ALA A 22 8.37 20.88 -31.58
C ALA A 22 8.50 21.53 -32.98
N LEU A 23 7.58 21.24 -33.90
CA LEU A 23 7.56 21.86 -35.24
C LEU A 23 7.42 23.39 -35.19
N ARG A 24 6.76 23.94 -34.17
CA ARG A 24 6.64 25.39 -33.96
C ARG A 24 7.96 26.05 -33.54
N HIS A 25 8.87 25.29 -32.92
CA HIS A 25 10.19 25.75 -32.48
C HIS A 25 11.32 25.36 -33.44
N LYS A 26 10.98 24.90 -34.65
CA LYS A 26 11.94 24.61 -35.72
C LYS A 26 12.69 25.89 -36.14
N PRO A 27 14.03 25.88 -36.23
CA PRO A 27 14.80 26.99 -36.79
C PRO A 27 14.39 27.29 -38.25
N PRO A 28 14.29 28.56 -38.66
CA PRO A 28 13.81 28.93 -40.00
C PRO A 28 14.75 28.45 -41.12
N GLU A 29 16.04 28.27 -40.83
CA GLU A 29 17.07 27.85 -41.80
C GLU A 29 17.15 26.33 -42.00
N GLN A 30 16.62 25.54 -41.06
CA GLN A 30 16.68 24.09 -41.14
C GLN A 30 15.54 23.57 -42.02
N SER A 31 15.73 22.50 -42.80
CA SER A 31 14.61 21.84 -43.49
C SER A 31 13.77 21.02 -42.48
N TYR A 32 12.51 20.71 -42.80
CA TYR A 32 11.68 19.88 -41.90
C TYR A 32 12.27 18.48 -41.71
N GLU A 33 12.81 17.89 -42.78
CA GLU A 33 13.49 16.58 -42.74
C GLU A 33 14.72 16.62 -41.84
N ALA A 34 15.56 17.64 -41.97
CA ALA A 34 16.74 17.81 -41.11
C ALA A 34 16.35 18.01 -39.65
N TYR A 35 15.30 18.78 -39.36
CA TYR A 35 14.82 18.99 -37.98
C TYR A 35 14.23 17.72 -37.36
N VAL A 36 13.52 16.90 -38.13
CA VAL A 36 13.00 15.60 -37.67
C VAL A 36 14.15 14.63 -37.38
N LEU A 37 15.18 14.60 -38.22
CA LEU A 37 16.39 13.81 -37.95
C LEU A 37 17.12 14.28 -36.69
N ASP A 38 17.24 15.60 -36.50
CA ASP A 38 17.81 16.22 -35.29
C ASP A 38 17.02 15.83 -34.03
N LEU A 39 15.69 15.81 -34.12
CA LEU A 39 14.82 15.34 -33.04
C LEU A 39 14.97 13.84 -32.80
N GLN A 40 15.11 13.02 -33.84
CA GLN A 40 15.35 11.58 -33.70
C GLN A 40 16.73 11.27 -33.11
N GLU A 41 17.74 12.09 -33.42
CA GLU A 41 19.08 12.00 -32.85
C GLU A 41 19.09 12.40 -31.38
N LYS A 42 18.41 13.49 -31.01
CA LYS A 42 18.30 13.98 -29.62
C LYS A 42 17.35 13.14 -28.77
N PHE A 43 16.34 12.54 -29.39
CA PHE A 43 15.35 11.68 -28.75
C PHE A 43 15.24 10.35 -29.52
N PRO A 44 16.24 9.46 -29.39
CA PRO A 44 16.23 8.17 -30.06
C PRO A 44 14.95 7.40 -29.72
N CYS A 45 14.14 7.10 -30.74
CA CYS A 45 13.02 6.18 -30.57
C CYS A 45 13.59 4.86 -30.02
N THR A 46 13.09 4.43 -28.85
CA THR A 46 13.61 3.39 -27.97
C THR A 46 13.59 1.95 -28.56
N GLY A 47 13.80 1.78 -29.86
CA GLY A 47 13.77 0.50 -30.56
C GLY A 47 15.01 0.17 -31.40
N ALA A 48 15.96 1.10 -31.57
CA ALA A 48 17.11 0.89 -32.45
C ALA A 48 18.44 1.41 -31.88
N GLN A 49 18.72 1.11 -30.60
CA GLN A 49 20.06 1.25 -30.03
C GLN A 49 20.77 -0.11 -30.01
N PRO A 50 22.09 -0.18 -30.21
CA PRO A 50 22.88 -1.38 -29.90
C PRO A 50 22.62 -1.79 -28.44
N GLU A 51 22.53 -3.09 -28.20
CA GLU A 51 22.05 -3.63 -26.93
C GLU A 51 22.76 -2.99 -25.74
N PRO A 52 22.02 -2.39 -24.80
CA PRO A 52 22.63 -1.74 -23.67
C PRO A 52 23.32 -2.78 -22.76
N PRO A 53 24.45 -2.45 -22.11
CA PRO A 53 25.27 -3.39 -21.31
C PRO A 53 24.52 -4.03 -20.14
N TRP A 54 23.35 -3.53 -19.75
CA TRP A 54 22.50 -4.19 -18.78
C TRP A 54 21.80 -5.44 -19.33
N ARG A 55 21.60 -5.55 -20.65
CA ARG A 55 20.95 -6.71 -21.28
C ARG A 55 21.89 -7.91 -21.32
N GLU A 56 23.16 -7.70 -21.64
CA GLU A 56 24.21 -8.72 -21.48
C GLU A 56 24.31 -9.18 -20.02
N ARG A 57 24.29 -8.23 -19.07
CA ARG A 57 24.29 -8.54 -17.64
C ARG A 57 23.02 -9.29 -17.20
N ALA A 58 21.86 -8.96 -17.76
CA ALA A 58 20.61 -9.66 -17.50
C ALA A 58 20.65 -11.09 -18.04
N LEU A 59 21.11 -11.30 -19.28
CA LEU A 59 21.31 -12.63 -19.86
C LEU A 59 22.36 -13.46 -19.08
N GLU A 60 23.42 -12.81 -18.58
CA GLU A 60 24.40 -13.48 -17.71
C GLU A 60 23.77 -13.91 -16.38
N LEU A 61 22.92 -13.07 -15.78
CA LEU A 61 22.19 -13.41 -14.56
C LEU A 61 21.16 -14.52 -14.80
N GLU A 62 20.45 -14.51 -15.92
CA GLU A 62 19.53 -15.59 -16.32
C GLU A 62 20.27 -16.92 -16.46
N LYS A 63 21.43 -16.94 -17.14
CA LYS A 63 22.30 -18.14 -17.23
C LYS A 63 22.79 -18.60 -15.87
N LYS A 64 23.16 -17.67 -14.97
CA LYS A 64 23.56 -18.01 -13.58
C LYS A 64 22.40 -18.62 -12.80
N LEU A 65 21.19 -18.12 -13.00
CA LEU A 65 19.97 -18.61 -12.36
C LEU A 65 19.61 -20.01 -12.86
N GLU A 66 19.67 -20.26 -14.18
CA GLU A 66 19.49 -21.60 -14.75
C GLU A 66 20.54 -22.61 -14.24
N ASN A 67 21.81 -22.20 -14.17
CA ASN A 67 22.87 -23.06 -13.61
C ASN A 67 22.64 -23.36 -12.11
N LEU A 68 22.18 -22.39 -11.33
CA LEU A 68 21.82 -22.60 -9.92
C LEU A 68 20.64 -23.55 -9.76
N LYS A 69 19.60 -23.40 -10.59
CA LYS A 69 18.45 -24.31 -10.62
C LYS A 69 18.88 -25.74 -10.97
N ARG A 70 19.71 -25.92 -12.00
CA ARG A 70 20.23 -27.23 -12.38
C ARG A 70 21.02 -27.89 -11.25
N LYS A 71 21.92 -27.15 -10.59
CA LYS A 71 22.67 -27.65 -9.42
C LYS A 71 21.75 -28.06 -8.29
N TYR A 72 20.73 -27.25 -8.02
CA TYR A 72 19.75 -27.57 -6.99
C TYR A 72 18.95 -28.84 -7.32
N GLU A 73 18.55 -29.01 -8.59
CA GLU A 73 17.87 -30.23 -9.06
C GLU A 73 18.78 -31.46 -8.99
N GLU A 74 20.05 -31.34 -9.35
CA GLU A 74 21.06 -32.40 -9.22
C GLU A 74 21.23 -32.82 -7.75
N GLU A 75 21.45 -31.86 -6.84
CA GLU A 75 21.55 -32.12 -5.40
C GLU A 75 20.24 -32.74 -4.85
N HIS A 76 19.08 -32.30 -5.35
CA HIS A 76 17.80 -32.83 -4.93
C HIS A 76 17.62 -34.29 -5.37
N ILE A 77 18.00 -34.63 -6.60
CA ILE A 77 17.98 -36.00 -7.12
C ILE A 77 18.95 -36.89 -6.34
N GLU A 78 20.13 -36.38 -5.99
CA GLU A 78 21.12 -37.10 -5.17
C GLU A 78 20.58 -37.39 -3.77
N LEU A 79 19.93 -36.42 -3.12
CA LEU A 79 19.29 -36.59 -1.82
C LEU A 79 18.14 -37.60 -1.86
N ILE A 80 17.35 -37.63 -2.94
CA ILE A 80 16.30 -38.64 -3.12
C ILE A 80 16.93 -40.02 -3.28
N SER A 81 17.99 -40.14 -4.09
CA SER A 81 18.71 -41.41 -4.30
C SER A 81 19.34 -41.95 -3.02
N LEU A 82 19.90 -41.07 -2.17
CA LEU A 82 20.41 -41.43 -0.84
C LEU A 82 19.30 -41.87 0.13
N ARG A 83 18.12 -41.27 0.05
CA ARG A 83 16.95 -41.72 0.84
C ARG A 83 16.43 -43.07 0.37
N GLU A 84 16.39 -43.30 -0.93
CA GLU A 84 15.88 -44.55 -1.51
C GLU A 84 16.84 -45.73 -1.25
N THR A 85 18.16 -45.50 -1.34
CA THR A 85 19.17 -46.49 -0.95
C THR A 85 19.16 -46.79 0.55
N ARG A 86 18.80 -45.82 1.39
CA ARG A 86 18.62 -46.03 2.84
C ARG A 86 17.29 -46.71 3.19
N ALA A 87 16.31 -46.69 2.29
CA ALA A 87 15.01 -47.35 2.44
C ALA A 87 14.99 -48.78 1.85
N GLY A 88 16.15 -49.37 1.56
CA GLY A 88 16.28 -50.76 1.13
C GLY A 88 15.72 -51.78 2.13
N PRO A 89 15.38 -53.00 1.67
CA PRO A 89 14.21 -53.75 2.11
C PRO A 89 14.52 -54.67 3.31
N ASP A 90 14.54 -54.12 4.51
CA ASP A 90 14.38 -54.93 5.74
C ASP A 90 12.89 -55.17 6.00
N THR A 91 12.24 -55.94 5.12
CA THR A 91 10.93 -56.55 5.39
C THR A 91 10.87 -57.92 4.74
N ALA A 92 11.77 -58.80 5.16
CA ALA A 92 11.51 -60.23 5.14
C ALA A 92 11.00 -60.63 6.53
N GLU A 93 9.71 -60.99 6.59
CA GLU A 93 9.14 -61.77 7.70
C GLU A 93 10.08 -62.95 8.04
N PRO A 94 10.19 -63.28 9.33
CA PRO A 94 9.59 -64.57 9.67
C PRO A 94 8.76 -64.53 10.94
N ALA A 95 7.77 -65.40 10.92
CA ALA A 95 6.87 -65.72 12.00
C ALA A 95 7.59 -66.29 13.24
N SER A 96 6.87 -66.14 14.36
CA SER A 96 6.71 -67.13 15.42
C SER A 96 7.65 -67.12 16.64
N SER A 97 6.94 -67.13 17.77
CA SER A 97 7.17 -67.86 19.02
C SER A 97 8.17 -67.35 20.05
N ALA A 98 7.61 -67.26 21.26
CA ALA A 98 8.23 -66.98 22.54
C ALA A 98 9.34 -67.97 22.93
N SER A 99 10.33 -67.54 23.71
CA SER A 99 10.75 -68.27 24.91
C SER A 99 11.57 -67.40 25.87
N THR A 100 11.34 -67.66 27.15
CA THR A 100 12.09 -67.31 28.35
C THR A 100 13.55 -67.76 28.33
N GLY A 101 14.46 -67.07 29.02
CA GLY A 101 15.72 -67.71 29.42
C GLY A 101 16.86 -66.79 29.86
N THR A 102 17.29 -66.98 31.10
CA THR A 102 18.32 -66.28 31.87
C THR A 102 19.80 -66.60 31.54
N THR A 103 20.71 -65.72 31.99
CA THR A 103 22.07 -65.95 32.59
C THR A 103 23.37 -65.60 31.84
N LYS A 104 24.07 -64.60 32.43
CA LYS A 104 25.52 -64.39 32.72
C LYS A 104 26.60 -65.26 32.04
N LYS A 105 27.62 -64.63 31.39
CA LYS A 105 29.08 -64.81 31.67
C LYS A 105 30.06 -63.80 30.98
N LYS A 106 30.60 -62.87 31.80
CA LYS A 106 31.97 -62.31 31.96
C LYS A 106 33.09 -62.51 30.88
N GLN A 107 33.67 -61.40 30.36
CA GLN A 107 35.12 -61.04 30.18
C GLN A 107 35.23 -59.77 29.26
N LYS A 108 35.66 -58.56 29.69
CA LYS A 108 36.95 -57.95 30.13
C LYS A 108 37.80 -57.29 28.99
N LYS A 109 37.87 -55.93 29.04
CA LYS A 109 38.85 -54.95 28.45
C LYS A 109 38.90 -54.87 26.90
N LYS A 110 39.00 -53.71 26.19
CA LYS A 110 39.72 -52.44 26.43
C LYS A 110 39.25 -51.36 25.40
N ALA A 111 39.06 -50.13 25.87
CA ALA A 111 39.02 -48.79 25.23
C ALA A 111 38.88 -48.62 23.69
N SER A 112 37.86 -47.86 23.26
CA SER A 112 38.04 -46.61 22.48
C SER A 112 36.74 -45.78 22.49
N GLN A 113 36.89 -44.47 22.65
CA GLN A 113 35.84 -43.46 22.63
C GLN A 113 35.33 -43.24 21.19
N GLN A 114 34.01 -43.23 20.95
CA GLN A 114 33.40 -42.26 20.03
C GLN A 114 31.88 -42.17 20.22
N THR A 115 31.48 -41.09 20.89
CA THR A 115 30.27 -40.26 20.73
C THR A 115 29.15 -40.84 19.85
N GLN A 116 28.15 -41.46 20.49
CA GLN A 116 26.79 -41.60 19.96
C GLN A 116 26.07 -40.26 20.12
N SER A 117 25.80 -39.58 19.01
CA SER A 117 24.74 -38.58 18.92
C SER A 117 23.47 -39.30 18.48
N ASP A 118 22.50 -39.40 19.38
CA ASP A 118 21.12 -39.77 19.04
C ASP A 118 20.60 -38.83 17.96
N ALA A 119 20.31 -39.39 16.79
CA ALA A 119 19.65 -38.68 15.70
C ALA A 119 18.17 -38.48 16.09
N PRO A 120 17.64 -37.25 16.06
CA PRO A 120 16.25 -37.01 16.39
C PRO A 120 15.37 -37.56 15.27
N ALA A 121 14.39 -38.38 15.66
CA ALA A 121 13.32 -38.82 14.78
C ALA A 121 12.69 -37.61 14.09
N ASP A 122 12.58 -37.66 12.76
CA ASP A 122 11.94 -36.62 11.97
C ASP A 122 10.53 -36.34 12.53
N PRO A 123 10.22 -35.09 12.93
CA PRO A 123 8.89 -34.76 13.39
C PRO A 123 7.90 -34.98 12.24
N PRO A 124 6.72 -35.57 12.51
CA PRO A 124 5.69 -35.74 11.49
C PRO A 124 5.37 -34.39 10.83
N PRO A 125 5.05 -34.35 9.52
CA PRO A 125 4.76 -33.13 8.80
C PRO A 125 3.68 -32.37 9.56
N ARG A 126 4.10 -31.25 10.18
CA ARG A 126 3.19 -30.43 10.96
C ARG A 126 2.09 -29.95 10.02
N PRO A 127 0.81 -30.18 10.33
CA PRO A 127 -0.27 -29.63 9.52
C PRO A 127 -0.08 -28.10 9.47
N PRO A 128 -0.38 -27.45 8.34
CA PRO A 128 -0.21 -26.01 8.20
C PRO A 128 -0.91 -25.36 9.38
N THR A 129 -0.13 -24.69 10.22
CA THR A 129 -0.63 -24.03 11.43
C THR A 129 -1.64 -23.01 10.93
N LYS A 130 -2.93 -23.32 11.08
CA LYS A 130 -4.00 -22.35 10.86
C LYS A 130 -3.79 -21.29 11.93
N LEU A 131 -2.97 -20.28 11.62
CA LEU A 131 -2.96 -19.03 12.37
C LEU A 131 -4.43 -18.61 12.36
N THR A 132 -5.07 -18.47 13.50
CA THR A 132 -6.45 -17.95 13.66
C THR A 132 -6.37 -16.45 13.97
N LEU A 133 -7.34 -15.59 13.61
CA LEU A 133 -7.23 -14.15 13.94
C LEU A 133 -7.14 -14.02 15.46
N ARG A 134 -7.83 -14.92 16.15
CA ARG A 134 -7.69 -15.20 17.58
C ARG A 134 -6.25 -15.39 18.05
N ALA A 135 -5.38 -16.09 17.34
CA ALA A 135 -3.99 -16.32 17.79
C ALA A 135 -3.16 -15.04 17.79
N VAL A 136 -3.37 -14.16 16.81
CA VAL A 136 -2.72 -12.84 16.76
C VAL A 136 -3.27 -11.96 17.88
N LEU A 137 -4.58 -11.97 18.07
CA LEU A 137 -5.28 -11.14 19.05
C LEU A 137 -5.08 -11.59 20.52
N LEU A 138 -4.87 -12.89 20.75
CA LEU A 138 -4.59 -13.45 22.08
C LEU A 138 -3.12 -13.35 22.47
N ASP A 139 -2.25 -12.75 21.65
CA ASP A 139 -0.90 -12.43 22.09
C ASP A 139 -1.02 -11.56 23.36
N PRO A 140 -0.48 -12.01 24.52
CA PRO A 140 -0.59 -11.28 25.77
C PRO A 140 -0.04 -9.86 25.66
N LYS A 141 0.90 -9.62 24.73
CA LYS A 141 1.39 -8.27 24.41
C LYS A 141 0.24 -7.44 23.86
N ILE A 142 -0.41 -7.87 22.78
CA ILE A 142 -1.50 -7.13 22.12
C ILE A 142 -2.68 -6.92 23.08
N LYS A 143 -3.05 -7.94 23.87
CA LYS A 143 -4.13 -7.85 24.86
C LYS A 143 -3.88 -6.76 25.91
N SER A 144 -2.63 -6.56 26.32
CA SER A 144 -2.26 -5.51 27.29
C SER A 144 -2.17 -4.11 26.70
N ILE A 145 -2.02 -4.01 25.37
CA ILE A 145 -1.82 -2.75 24.64
C ILE A 145 -3.16 -2.11 24.26
N LEU A 146 -4.20 -2.92 24.05
CA LEU A 146 -5.49 -2.44 23.62
C LEU A 146 -6.04 -1.42 24.63
N PRO A 147 -6.34 -0.18 24.19
CA PRO A 147 -6.86 0.85 25.09
C PRO A 147 -8.10 0.31 25.78
N GLN A 148 -8.25 0.57 27.09
CA GLN A 148 -9.49 0.31 27.84
C GLN A 148 -10.59 1.27 27.35
N ILE A 149 -10.95 1.18 26.07
CA ILE A 149 -12.15 1.78 25.56
C ILE A 149 -13.27 1.02 26.27
N SER A 150 -14.25 1.74 26.82
CA SER A 150 -15.33 1.22 27.67
C SER A 150 -16.23 0.16 27.00
N SER A 151 -15.84 -0.31 25.81
CA SER A 151 -16.53 -1.21 24.91
C SER A 151 -15.56 -2.23 24.25
N ASN A 152 -14.42 -2.56 24.89
CA ASN A 152 -13.45 -3.52 24.36
C ASN A 152 -14.02 -4.91 24.04
N ASP A 153 -15.12 -5.28 24.69
CA ASP A 153 -15.84 -6.52 24.40
C ASP A 153 -16.34 -6.57 22.94
N ASN A 154 -16.48 -5.44 22.25
CA ASN A 154 -16.96 -5.40 20.87
C ASN A 154 -15.87 -5.73 19.82
N VAL A 155 -14.59 -5.41 20.03
CA VAL A 155 -13.57 -5.61 18.99
C VAL A 155 -13.28 -7.10 18.80
N PHE A 156 -12.93 -7.77 19.91
CA PHE A 156 -12.63 -9.20 19.89
C PHE A 156 -13.86 -10.03 19.53
N SER A 157 -15.03 -9.72 20.09
CA SER A 157 -16.25 -10.46 19.74
C SER A 157 -16.63 -10.31 18.28
N SER A 158 -16.38 -9.15 17.65
CA SER A 158 -16.66 -8.96 16.22
C SER A 158 -15.73 -9.76 15.33
N LEU A 159 -14.44 -9.82 15.67
CA LEU A 159 -13.46 -10.61 14.93
C LEU A 159 -13.63 -12.12 15.19
N GLU A 160 -14.03 -12.52 16.40
CA GLU A 160 -14.36 -13.91 16.72
C GLU A 160 -15.66 -14.36 16.04
N ALA A 161 -16.69 -13.50 15.99
CA ALA A 161 -17.90 -13.76 15.23
C ALA A 161 -17.60 -13.92 13.74
N LEU A 162 -16.66 -13.14 13.20
CA LEU A 162 -16.21 -13.31 11.83
C LEU A 162 -15.46 -14.62 11.64
N ASP A 163 -14.46 -14.93 12.47
CA ASP A 163 -13.70 -16.20 12.43
C ASP A 163 -14.62 -17.42 12.48
N THR A 164 -15.63 -17.39 13.35
CA THR A 164 -16.62 -18.48 13.46
C THR A 164 -17.48 -18.60 12.20
N LEU A 165 -17.89 -17.50 11.58
CA LEU A 165 -18.59 -17.52 10.29
C LEU A 165 -17.70 -18.05 9.16
N LEU A 166 -16.42 -17.66 9.12
CA LEU A 166 -15.45 -18.17 8.15
C LEU A 166 -15.26 -19.68 8.32
N ALA A 167 -15.12 -20.16 9.55
CA ALA A 167 -15.00 -21.59 9.86
C ALA A 167 -16.27 -22.37 9.49
N LEU A 168 -17.46 -21.80 9.70
CA LEU A 168 -18.73 -22.39 9.27
C LEU A 168 -18.83 -22.47 7.74
N HIS A 169 -18.33 -21.45 7.04
CA HIS A 169 -18.29 -21.44 5.58
C HIS A 169 -17.34 -22.51 5.02
N GLU A 170 -16.16 -22.70 5.62
CA GLU A 170 -15.22 -23.77 5.27
C GLU A 170 -15.83 -25.17 5.46
N THR A 171 -16.56 -25.37 6.56
CA THR A 171 -17.01 -26.71 6.98
C THR A 171 -18.30 -27.17 6.33
N LYS A 172 -19.31 -26.30 6.20
CA LYS A 172 -20.67 -26.78 5.89
C LYS A 172 -21.04 -26.76 4.42
N ARG A 173 -20.26 -26.14 3.52
CA ARG A 173 -20.67 -25.83 2.12
C ARG A 173 -22.06 -25.16 1.99
N SER A 174 -22.74 -24.90 3.10
CA SER A 174 -24.06 -24.30 3.18
C SER A 174 -23.88 -22.81 2.99
N ALA A 175 -24.69 -22.23 2.11
CA ALA A 175 -24.68 -20.80 1.82
C ALA A 175 -24.93 -20.01 3.11
N VAL A 176 -23.87 -19.44 3.69
CA VAL A 176 -24.01 -18.39 4.69
C VAL A 176 -24.65 -17.21 3.95
N PRO A 177 -25.77 -16.64 4.43
CA PRO A 177 -26.39 -15.51 3.78
C PRO A 177 -25.41 -14.34 3.64
N HIS A 178 -25.28 -13.76 2.44
CA HIS A 178 -24.38 -12.63 2.18
C HIS A 178 -24.67 -11.43 3.11
N VAL A 179 -25.93 -11.22 3.49
CA VAL A 179 -26.34 -10.19 4.46
C VAL A 179 -25.69 -10.40 5.83
N LEU A 180 -25.61 -11.65 6.30
CA LEU A 180 -24.99 -11.97 7.60
C LEU A 180 -23.47 -11.75 7.53
N LEU A 181 -22.83 -12.20 6.44
CA LEU A 181 -21.40 -11.95 6.21
C LEU A 181 -21.11 -10.44 6.16
N LEU A 182 -21.86 -9.68 5.35
CA LEU A 182 -21.70 -8.22 5.28
C LEU A 182 -21.88 -7.55 6.65
N SER A 183 -22.93 -7.91 7.41
CA SER A 183 -23.19 -7.31 8.73
C SER A 183 -22.07 -7.57 9.74
N THR A 184 -21.50 -8.78 9.73
CA THR A 184 -20.39 -9.15 10.62
C THR A 184 -19.07 -8.55 10.18
N SER A 185 -18.78 -8.53 8.87
CA SER A 185 -17.64 -7.81 8.30
C SER A 185 -17.71 -6.32 8.63
N ASN A 186 -18.89 -5.71 8.60
CA ASN A 186 -19.08 -4.31 8.95
C ASN A 186 -18.80 -4.02 10.42
N ARG A 187 -19.21 -4.91 11.32
CA ARG A 187 -18.91 -4.79 12.75
C ARG A 187 -17.40 -4.92 13.00
N ALA A 188 -16.75 -5.86 12.33
CA ALA A 188 -15.30 -6.02 12.37
C ALA A 188 -14.56 -4.79 11.80
N LEU A 189 -14.99 -4.24 10.67
CA LEU A 189 -14.43 -3.00 10.10
C LEU A 189 -14.60 -1.81 11.03
N SER A 190 -15.75 -1.68 11.68
CA SER A 190 -15.99 -0.60 12.66
C SER A 190 -15.07 -0.72 13.87
N ALA A 191 -14.76 -1.96 14.29
CA ALA A 191 -13.80 -2.21 15.35
C ALA A 191 -12.36 -1.87 14.91
N LEU A 192 -11.97 -2.23 13.68
CA LEU A 192 -10.66 -1.89 13.12
C LEU A 192 -10.48 -0.37 12.95
N ASP A 193 -11.51 0.35 12.51
CA ASP A 193 -11.53 1.82 12.40
C ASP A 193 -11.19 2.49 13.73
N VAL A 194 -11.84 2.08 14.82
CA VAL A 194 -11.56 2.60 16.17
C VAL A 194 -10.11 2.35 16.59
N LEU A 195 -9.56 1.17 16.26
CA LEU A 195 -8.16 0.86 16.56
C LEU A 195 -7.19 1.70 15.74
N ILE A 196 -7.45 1.88 14.45
CA ILE A 196 -6.62 2.71 13.55
C ILE A 196 -6.67 4.17 14.00
N ALA A 197 -7.86 4.71 14.26
CA ALA A 197 -8.04 6.07 14.77
C ALA A 197 -7.30 6.28 16.10
N SER A 198 -7.34 5.29 16.99
CA SER A 198 -6.56 5.30 18.23
C SER A 198 -5.06 5.28 17.96
N ALA A 199 -4.57 4.38 17.11
CA ALA A 199 -3.16 4.27 16.78
C ALA A 199 -2.58 5.56 16.18
N ILE A 200 -3.34 6.21 15.30
CA ILE A 200 -2.94 7.46 14.63
C ILE A 200 -2.99 8.66 15.60
N SER A 201 -3.93 8.67 16.55
CA SER A 201 -4.12 9.81 17.46
C SER A 201 -3.12 9.85 18.62
N PHE A 202 -2.55 8.70 19.01
CA PHE A 202 -1.66 8.59 20.17
C PHE A 202 -0.21 8.37 19.76
N GLN A 203 0.67 9.36 19.97
CA GLN A 203 2.12 9.16 19.90
C GLN A 203 2.63 8.46 21.16
N SER A 204 2.33 7.18 21.30
CA SER A 204 2.80 6.37 22.41
C SER A 204 3.53 5.12 21.90
N PRO A 205 4.42 4.50 22.69
CA PRO A 205 5.02 3.21 22.34
C PRO A 205 3.98 2.13 22.02
N ARG A 206 2.76 2.26 22.56
CA ARG A 206 1.62 1.40 22.27
C ARG A 206 1.07 1.55 20.85
N ALA A 207 1.26 2.70 20.21
CA ALA A 207 0.80 2.90 18.85
C ALA A 207 1.60 2.09 17.84
N ILE A 208 2.93 1.97 18.02
CA ILE A 208 3.77 1.14 17.16
C ILE A 208 3.32 -0.32 17.23
N THR A 209 3.18 -0.86 18.45
CA THR A 209 2.77 -2.25 18.63
C THR A 209 1.33 -2.50 18.16
N LEU A 210 0.45 -1.49 18.27
CA LEU A 210 -0.90 -1.56 17.71
C LEU A 210 -0.89 -1.52 16.18
N LEU A 211 -0.08 -0.66 15.55
CA LEU A 211 0.07 -0.58 14.10
C LEU A 211 0.67 -1.88 13.54
N ASP A 212 1.66 -2.46 14.21
CA ASP A 212 2.24 -3.76 13.85
C ASP A 212 1.19 -4.89 13.90
N ALA A 213 0.39 -4.93 14.96
CA ALA A 213 -0.73 -5.86 15.06
C ALA A 213 -1.77 -5.64 13.95
N LEU A 214 -2.12 -4.37 13.66
CA LEU A 214 -3.02 -4.01 12.57
C LEU A 214 -2.45 -4.38 11.20
N ASN A 215 -1.14 -4.28 11.00
CA ASN A 215 -0.43 -4.63 9.78
C ASN A 215 -0.53 -6.13 9.47
N SER A 216 -0.73 -6.97 10.50
CA SER A 216 -1.04 -8.39 10.33
C SER A 216 -2.55 -8.66 10.21
N LEU A 217 -3.36 -7.92 10.96
CA LEU A 217 -4.79 -8.17 11.11
C LEU A 217 -5.60 -7.71 9.90
N VAL A 218 -5.31 -6.53 9.35
CA VAL A 218 -6.05 -5.93 8.23
C VAL A 218 -5.87 -6.73 6.94
N PRO A 219 -4.65 -7.04 6.46
CA PRO A 219 -4.46 -7.86 5.26
C PRO A 219 -5.21 -9.18 5.36
N ARG A 220 -5.12 -9.80 6.53
CA ARG A 220 -5.75 -11.08 6.79
C ARG A 220 -7.27 -11.01 6.79
N PHE A 221 -7.85 -9.98 7.38
CA PHE A 221 -9.29 -9.72 7.29
C PHE A 221 -9.72 -9.63 5.82
N LEU A 222 -9.00 -8.84 5.01
CA LEU A 222 -9.31 -8.63 3.60
C LEU A 222 -9.22 -9.94 2.80
N THR A 223 -8.12 -10.69 2.93
CA THR A 223 -7.91 -11.97 2.23
C THR A 223 -8.84 -13.07 2.68
N SER A 224 -9.45 -12.97 3.86
CA SER A 224 -10.40 -13.99 4.34
C SER A 224 -11.84 -13.67 3.92
N VAL A 225 -12.22 -12.39 3.91
CA VAL A 225 -13.62 -11.98 3.68
C VAL A 225 -13.92 -11.79 2.19
N LEU A 226 -13.04 -11.10 1.45
CA LEU A 226 -13.34 -10.75 0.06
C LEU A 226 -13.50 -11.97 -0.86
N PRO A 227 -12.67 -13.03 -0.76
CA PRO A 227 -12.85 -14.21 -1.60
C PRO A 227 -14.22 -14.87 -1.43
N LEU A 228 -14.81 -14.81 -0.23
CA LEU A 228 -16.14 -15.37 0.04
C LEU A 228 -17.26 -14.59 -0.64
N LEU A 229 -17.08 -13.29 -0.87
CA LEU A 229 -18.00 -12.48 -1.65
C LEU A 229 -17.83 -12.69 -3.16
N THR A 230 -16.67 -13.23 -3.58
CA THR A 230 -16.37 -13.54 -4.98
C THR A 230 -16.62 -14.99 -5.37
N LEU A 231 -16.94 -15.86 -4.41
CA LEU A 231 -17.14 -17.27 -4.70
C LEU A 231 -18.46 -17.41 -5.48
N PRO A 232 -18.45 -18.05 -6.66
CA PRO A 232 -19.67 -18.29 -7.40
C PRO A 232 -20.59 -19.17 -6.54
N ALA A 233 -21.85 -18.77 -6.39
CA ALA A 233 -22.85 -19.62 -5.76
C ALA A 233 -22.81 -20.99 -6.43
N ASN A 234 -22.47 -22.03 -5.67
CA ASN A 234 -22.27 -23.37 -6.22
C ASN A 234 -23.46 -23.71 -7.12
N PRO A 235 -23.23 -24.08 -8.39
CA PRO A 235 -24.34 -24.41 -9.26
C PRO A 235 -25.15 -25.51 -8.56
N PRO A 236 -26.48 -25.36 -8.45
CA PRO A 236 -27.30 -26.31 -7.72
C PRO A 236 -26.93 -27.70 -8.21
N ALA A 237 -26.49 -28.56 -7.28
CA ALA A 237 -25.95 -29.88 -7.60
C ALA A 237 -26.90 -30.50 -8.60
N LYS A 238 -26.40 -30.76 -9.83
CA LYS A 238 -27.20 -31.33 -10.92
C LYS A 238 -27.66 -32.70 -10.45
N THR A 239 -28.76 -32.73 -9.73
CA THR A 239 -29.47 -33.96 -9.43
C THR A 239 -29.82 -34.49 -10.80
N HIS A 240 -29.25 -35.64 -11.14
CA HIS A 240 -29.42 -36.36 -12.41
C HIS A 240 -30.87 -36.87 -12.57
N SER A 241 -31.88 -36.05 -12.25
CA SER A 241 -33.25 -36.29 -12.62
C SER A 241 -33.34 -36.12 -14.13
N LYS A 242 -33.39 -37.26 -14.84
CA LYS A 242 -33.70 -37.37 -16.27
C LYS A 242 -35.16 -36.95 -16.55
N GLN A 243 -35.61 -35.82 -16.02
CA GLN A 243 -36.92 -35.28 -16.33
C GLN A 243 -36.85 -34.57 -17.69
N LYS A 244 -37.62 -35.13 -18.62
CA LYS A 244 -37.80 -34.68 -20.00
C LYS A 244 -38.51 -33.31 -19.99
N TRP A 245 -37.74 -32.23 -20.00
CA TRP A 245 -38.29 -30.86 -19.96
C TRP A 245 -38.99 -30.51 -21.27
N LYS A 246 -40.31 -30.28 -21.19
CA LYS A 246 -41.09 -29.56 -22.21
C LYS A 246 -40.62 -28.10 -22.22
N LYS A 247 -40.44 -27.52 -23.42
CA LYS A 247 -40.15 -26.09 -23.65
C LYS A 247 -41.20 -25.21 -22.94
N HIS A 248 -40.92 -24.82 -21.70
CA HIS A 248 -41.58 -23.69 -21.07
C HIS A 248 -40.57 -22.55 -20.95
N LYS A 249 -41.05 -21.36 -21.33
CA LYS A 249 -40.38 -20.06 -21.36
C LYS A 249 -39.53 -19.88 -20.09
N ALA A 250 -38.23 -19.66 -20.26
CA ALA A 250 -37.30 -19.52 -19.14
C ALA A 250 -37.76 -18.35 -18.22
N PRO A 251 -37.90 -18.57 -16.91
CA PRO A 251 -38.28 -17.52 -15.97
C PRO A 251 -37.18 -16.46 -15.87
N GLU A 252 -37.57 -15.18 -15.92
CA GLU A 252 -36.66 -14.02 -15.94
C GLU A 252 -35.92 -13.77 -14.60
N ASP A 253 -36.20 -14.55 -13.56
CA ASP A 253 -35.77 -14.27 -12.18
C ASP A 253 -34.27 -14.54 -11.88
N CYS A 254 -33.57 -15.34 -12.70
CA CYS A 254 -32.17 -15.71 -12.41
C CYS A 254 -31.14 -14.57 -12.60
N ARG A 255 -31.50 -13.44 -13.23
CA ARG A 255 -30.58 -12.29 -13.39
C ARG A 255 -30.38 -11.48 -12.11
N SER A 256 -31.26 -11.61 -11.12
CA SER A 256 -31.24 -10.78 -9.90
C SER A 256 -30.09 -11.10 -8.95
N VAL A 257 -29.69 -12.38 -8.83
CA VAL A 257 -28.77 -12.86 -7.79
C VAL A 257 -27.32 -12.42 -8.03
N VAL A 258 -26.85 -12.39 -9.28
CA VAL A 258 -25.46 -11.98 -9.60
C VAL A 258 -25.23 -10.50 -9.23
N GLY A 259 -26.22 -9.64 -9.47
CA GLY A 259 -26.13 -8.22 -9.16
C GLY A 259 -26.10 -7.94 -7.65
N GLU A 260 -26.63 -8.82 -6.79
CA GLU A 260 -26.60 -8.63 -5.34
C GLU A 260 -25.18 -8.82 -4.78
N ALA A 261 -24.48 -9.88 -5.20
CA ALA A 261 -23.11 -10.14 -4.76
C ALA A 261 -22.14 -9.03 -5.17
N GLU A 262 -22.29 -8.51 -6.39
CA GLU A 262 -21.50 -7.36 -6.89
C GLU A 262 -21.75 -6.11 -6.03
N ARG A 263 -23.02 -5.78 -5.74
CA ARG A 263 -23.37 -4.64 -4.88
C ARG A 263 -22.82 -4.78 -3.46
N VAL A 264 -22.90 -5.97 -2.88
CA VAL A 264 -22.37 -6.25 -1.53
C VAL A 264 -20.85 -6.12 -1.50
N ALA A 265 -20.16 -6.60 -2.53
CA ALA A 265 -18.71 -6.44 -2.65
C ALA A 265 -18.31 -4.97 -2.79
N ASP A 266 -18.98 -4.22 -3.67
CA ASP A 266 -18.75 -2.78 -3.85
C ASP A 266 -19.02 -1.99 -2.56
N GLU A 267 -20.10 -2.33 -1.84
CA GLU A 267 -20.41 -1.72 -0.56
C GLU A 267 -19.31 -1.99 0.49
N LEU A 268 -18.83 -3.23 0.58
CA LEU A 268 -17.76 -3.58 1.51
C LEU A 268 -16.44 -2.87 1.14
N LEU A 269 -16.10 -2.82 -0.14
CA LEU A 269 -14.91 -2.10 -0.64
C LEU A 269 -14.98 -0.61 -0.33
N GLY A 270 -16.14 0.02 -0.53
CA GLY A 270 -16.36 1.42 -0.14
C GLY A 270 -16.16 1.65 1.36
N ARG A 271 -16.61 0.71 2.20
CA ARG A 271 -16.39 0.78 3.65
C ARG A 271 -14.92 0.59 4.04
N ILE A 272 -14.19 -0.31 3.38
CA ILE A 272 -12.73 -0.48 3.59
C ILE A 272 -11.99 0.83 3.28
N VAL A 273 -12.34 1.49 2.18
CA VAL A 273 -11.76 2.80 1.84
C VAL A 273 -12.06 3.83 2.92
N ALA A 274 -13.33 3.99 3.29
CA ALA A 274 -13.75 5.02 4.23
C ALA A 274 -13.23 4.82 5.66
N ARG A 275 -13.03 3.57 6.09
CA ARG A 275 -12.73 3.21 7.49
C ARG A 275 -11.28 2.85 7.75
N ILE A 276 -10.51 2.50 6.72
CA ILE A 276 -9.13 2.04 6.88
C ILE A 276 -8.19 2.90 6.03
N LEU A 277 -8.38 2.90 4.70
CA LEU A 277 -7.38 3.43 3.78
C LEU A 277 -7.37 4.96 3.75
N ALA A 278 -8.54 5.61 3.63
CA ALA A 278 -8.60 7.08 3.61
C ALA A 278 -8.11 7.71 4.93
N PRO A 279 -8.50 7.24 6.13
CA PRO A 279 -7.94 7.75 7.39
C PRO A 279 -6.42 7.71 7.46
N LEU A 280 -5.77 6.66 6.94
CA LEU A 280 -4.31 6.57 6.86
C LEU A 280 -3.72 7.65 5.94
N VAL A 281 -4.35 7.89 4.78
CA VAL A 281 -3.93 8.95 3.84
C VAL A 281 -4.03 10.34 4.48
N HIS A 282 -5.15 10.65 5.15
CA HIS A 282 -5.36 11.94 5.81
C HIS A 282 -4.43 12.17 7.02
N ALA A 283 -3.90 11.10 7.62
CA ALA A 283 -3.07 11.17 8.81
C ALA A 283 -1.64 11.66 8.55
N PHE A 284 -1.08 11.48 7.35
CA PHE A 284 0.34 11.76 7.10
C PHE A 284 0.74 13.20 7.43
N ALA A 285 -0.12 14.18 7.13
CA ALA A 285 0.14 15.59 7.46
C ALA A 285 0.27 15.83 8.97
N SER A 286 -0.68 15.31 9.76
CA SER A 286 -0.69 15.50 11.20
C SER A 286 0.42 14.70 11.88
N LEU A 287 0.69 13.48 11.43
CA LEU A 287 1.77 12.63 11.94
C LEU A 287 3.16 13.25 11.67
N SER A 288 3.37 13.83 10.49
CA SER A 288 4.63 14.52 10.14
C SER A 288 4.88 15.74 11.02
N MET A 289 3.84 16.55 11.27
CA MET A 289 3.92 17.71 12.15
C MET A 289 4.24 17.28 13.58
N GLN A 290 3.52 16.29 14.08
CA GLN A 290 3.65 15.73 15.41
C GLN A 290 5.06 15.20 15.69
N TYR A 291 5.58 14.38 14.78
CA TYR A 291 6.93 13.84 14.87
C TYR A 291 8.01 14.93 14.90
N LEU A 292 7.92 15.92 14.00
CA LEU A 292 8.92 16.98 13.93
C LEU A 292 8.87 17.93 15.12
N LEU A 293 7.68 18.20 15.69
CA LEU A 293 7.56 18.94 16.95
C LEU A 293 8.24 18.21 18.11
N ALA A 294 8.18 16.87 18.13
CA ALA A 294 8.81 16.05 19.16
C ALA A 294 10.36 15.98 18.99
N VAL A 295 10.85 15.86 17.75
CA VAL A 295 12.30 15.77 17.45
C VAL A 295 13.00 17.12 17.54
N LEU A 296 12.33 18.21 17.18
CA LEU A 296 12.89 19.56 17.14
C LEU A 296 12.20 20.45 18.18
N PRO A 297 12.44 20.26 19.48
CA PRO A 297 11.84 21.11 20.50
C PRO A 297 12.35 22.55 20.34
N ALA A 298 11.45 23.52 20.53
CA ALA A 298 11.83 24.93 20.51
C ALA A 298 12.91 25.17 21.56
N SER A 299 14.10 25.56 21.12
CA SER A 299 15.26 25.79 22.01
C SER A 299 14.91 26.84 23.05
N SER A 300 14.63 26.40 24.28
CA SER A 300 14.28 27.26 25.41
C SER A 300 15.52 27.95 25.97
N LYS A 301 16.19 28.80 25.17
CA LYS A 301 17.35 29.58 25.61
C LYS A 301 17.04 30.62 26.69
N ALA A 302 15.80 30.72 27.16
CA ALA A 302 15.34 31.78 28.06
C ALA A 302 15.42 31.45 29.56
N SER A 303 15.68 30.20 29.97
CA SER A 303 15.80 29.88 31.40
C SER A 303 17.25 29.64 31.79
N ARG A 304 18.05 30.71 31.87
CA ARG A 304 19.29 30.75 32.67
C ARG A 304 18.93 30.90 34.15
N GLN A 305 18.01 30.09 34.68
CA GLN A 305 17.93 29.99 36.14
C GLN A 305 19.09 29.09 36.60
N PRO A 306 19.97 29.59 37.47
CA PRO A 306 21.06 28.79 38.02
C PRO A 306 20.44 27.59 38.74
N PRO A 307 20.96 26.37 38.50
CA PRO A 307 20.46 25.16 39.14
C PRO A 307 20.68 25.29 40.64
N SER A 308 19.62 25.58 41.40
CA SER A 308 19.65 25.47 42.85
C SER A 308 19.85 23.99 43.18
N SER A 309 21.07 23.70 43.61
CA SER A 309 21.58 22.41 44.03
C SER A 309 20.72 21.80 45.13
N SER A 310 19.86 20.81 44.79
CA SER A 310 19.55 19.63 45.61
C SER A 310 18.23 18.98 45.20
N SER A 311 18.21 18.21 44.11
CA SER A 311 17.23 17.12 44.00
C SER A 311 17.75 16.06 43.04
N THR A 312 18.02 14.91 43.64
CA THR A 312 18.41 13.60 43.11
C THR A 312 17.73 13.20 41.79
N ALA A 313 18.53 13.12 40.73
CA ALA A 313 18.76 11.93 39.90
C ALA A 313 17.55 11.08 39.43
N ALA A 314 16.40 11.68 39.13
CA ALA A 314 15.44 11.05 38.20
C ALA A 314 15.94 11.34 36.79
N SER A 315 16.74 10.42 36.24
CA SER A 315 17.17 10.41 34.85
C SER A 315 15.96 10.56 33.95
N SER A 316 15.77 11.77 33.42
CA SER A 316 14.79 12.06 32.39
C SER A 316 15.18 11.25 31.17
N ASP A 317 14.58 10.08 31.04
CA ASP A 317 14.46 9.35 29.78
C ASP A 317 13.68 10.29 28.86
N ALA A 318 14.42 11.19 28.22
CA ALA A 318 13.91 12.14 27.24
C ALA A 318 13.42 11.28 26.08
N GLY A 319 12.17 10.86 26.19
CA GLY A 319 11.57 9.81 25.39
C GLY A 319 11.89 10.04 23.93
N GLN A 320 12.58 9.08 23.32
CA GLN A 320 12.86 9.10 21.91
C GLN A 320 11.54 9.32 21.16
N ALA A 321 11.45 10.42 20.41
CA ALA A 321 10.29 10.70 19.59
C ALA A 321 10.06 9.51 18.65
N LEU A 322 8.97 8.79 18.87
CA LEU A 322 8.65 7.59 18.13
C LEU A 322 8.07 7.97 16.77
N ASP A 323 8.68 7.46 15.70
CA ASP A 323 8.21 7.68 14.35
C ASP A 323 7.23 6.58 13.92
N ILE A 324 5.93 6.89 13.91
CA ILE A 324 4.87 5.95 13.49
C ILE A 324 4.48 6.09 12.02
N ARG A 325 5.07 7.04 11.27
CA ARG A 325 4.70 7.29 9.86
C ARG A 325 5.07 6.10 8.94
N PRO A 326 6.27 5.48 9.08
CA PRO A 326 6.60 4.30 8.29
C PRO A 326 5.65 3.14 8.55
N ASP A 327 5.23 2.93 9.80
CA ASP A 327 4.30 1.85 10.18
C ASP A 327 2.88 2.10 9.60
N ALA A 328 2.41 3.35 9.65
CA ALA A 328 1.14 3.74 9.03
C ALA A 328 1.16 3.54 7.49
N TYR A 329 2.28 3.89 6.85
CA TYR A 329 2.47 3.63 5.43
C TYR A 329 2.58 2.13 5.11
N ALA A 330 3.30 1.37 5.93
CA ALA A 330 3.39 -0.08 5.80
C ALA A 330 2.00 -0.73 5.89
N LEU A 331 1.18 -0.34 6.88
CA LEU A 331 -0.21 -0.78 7.01
C LEU A 331 -1.05 -0.44 5.77
N PHE A 332 -0.93 0.78 5.23
CA PHE A 332 -1.60 1.16 3.99
C PHE A 332 -1.19 0.24 2.82
N THR A 333 0.12 0.02 2.64
CA THR A 333 0.63 -0.82 1.54
C THR A 333 0.19 -2.28 1.69
N ALA A 334 0.29 -2.86 2.89
CA ALA A 334 -0.10 -4.23 3.14
C ALA A 334 -1.61 -4.46 2.92
N ALA A 335 -2.44 -3.47 3.30
CA ALA A 335 -3.87 -3.53 3.03
C ALA A 335 -4.18 -3.45 1.52
N LEU A 336 -3.49 -2.58 0.78
CA LEU A 336 -3.66 -2.48 -0.67
C LEU A 336 -3.15 -3.73 -1.41
N ASP A 337 -2.03 -4.30 -0.98
CA ASP A 337 -1.48 -5.56 -1.50
C ASP A 337 -2.43 -6.72 -1.25
N ALA A 338 -3.07 -6.77 -0.08
CA ALA A 338 -4.07 -7.77 0.23
C ALA A 338 -5.32 -7.63 -0.65
N LEU A 339 -5.77 -6.40 -0.93
CA LEU A 339 -6.86 -6.15 -1.88
C LEU A 339 -6.48 -6.61 -3.30
N ASP A 340 -5.28 -6.30 -3.76
CA ASP A 340 -4.74 -6.74 -5.06
C ASP A 340 -4.68 -8.28 -5.14
N ALA A 341 -4.26 -8.95 -4.08
CA ALA A 341 -4.22 -10.41 -4.00
C ALA A 341 -5.62 -11.07 -3.99
N CYS A 342 -6.66 -10.32 -3.59
CA CYS A 342 -8.04 -10.81 -3.61
C CYS A 342 -8.68 -10.76 -5.00
N ALA A 343 -8.04 -10.15 -5.99
CA ALA A 343 -8.55 -10.11 -7.35
C ALA A 343 -8.19 -11.40 -8.11
N PRO A 344 -9.13 -12.32 -8.37
CA PRO A 344 -8.79 -13.57 -9.05
C PRO A 344 -8.36 -13.31 -10.50
N ALA A 345 -7.33 -14.02 -10.94
CA ALA A 345 -6.80 -13.95 -12.30
C ALA A 345 -7.81 -14.47 -13.34
N GLU A 346 -8.71 -15.37 -12.95
CA GLU A 346 -9.63 -16.02 -13.88
C GLU A 346 -10.69 -15.08 -14.46
N PRO A 347 -11.07 -15.23 -15.75
CA PRO A 347 -11.94 -14.29 -16.47
C PRO A 347 -13.44 -14.36 -16.10
N HIS A 348 -13.79 -14.90 -14.93
CA HIS A 348 -15.18 -15.01 -14.51
C HIS A 348 -15.84 -13.63 -14.30
N ALA A 349 -17.17 -13.53 -14.46
CA ALA A 349 -17.90 -12.26 -14.34
C ALA A 349 -17.67 -11.59 -12.98
N GLN A 350 -17.74 -12.37 -11.89
CA GLN A 350 -17.52 -11.89 -10.52
C GLN A 350 -16.08 -11.45 -10.26
N ALA A 351 -15.10 -12.11 -10.87
CA ALA A 351 -13.71 -11.69 -10.88
C ALA A 351 -13.52 -10.31 -11.54
N ARG A 352 -14.19 -10.10 -12.67
CA ARG A 352 -14.19 -8.81 -13.39
C ARG A 352 -14.86 -7.71 -12.58
N ALA A 353 -15.97 -8.02 -11.91
CA ALA A 353 -16.66 -7.08 -11.02
C ALA A 353 -15.76 -6.69 -9.83
N MET A 354 -15.14 -7.65 -9.14
CA MET A 354 -14.19 -7.38 -8.07
C MET A 354 -13.01 -6.53 -8.53
N ARG A 355 -12.43 -6.83 -9.72
CA ARG A 355 -11.39 -5.99 -10.32
C ARG A 355 -11.87 -4.58 -10.68
N ALA A 356 -13.12 -4.42 -11.10
CA ALA A 356 -13.71 -3.11 -11.35
C ALA A 356 -13.89 -2.32 -10.04
N GLY A 357 -14.42 -2.96 -9.00
CA GLY A 357 -14.55 -2.37 -7.66
C GLY A 357 -13.19 -1.97 -7.09
N LEU A 358 -12.17 -2.82 -7.21
CA LEU A 358 -10.81 -2.52 -6.76
C LEU A 358 -10.16 -1.35 -7.54
N ARG A 359 -10.38 -1.26 -8.85
CA ARG A 359 -9.95 -0.09 -9.64
C ARG A 359 -10.67 1.18 -9.16
N SER A 360 -11.95 1.10 -8.82
CA SER A 360 -12.69 2.21 -8.22
C SER A 360 -12.08 2.64 -6.88
N VAL A 361 -11.76 1.68 -6.01
CA VAL A 361 -11.06 1.92 -4.73
C VAL A 361 -9.75 2.67 -4.94
N LYS A 362 -8.90 2.23 -5.87
CA LYS A 362 -7.61 2.89 -6.17
C LYS A 362 -7.81 4.33 -6.66
N ARG A 363 -8.80 4.58 -7.50
CA ARG A 363 -9.14 5.94 -7.99
C ARG A 363 -9.62 6.86 -6.88
N VAL A 364 -10.49 6.37 -5.99
CA VAL A 364 -10.93 7.14 -4.82
C VAL A 364 -9.73 7.48 -3.94
N LEU A 365 -8.84 6.53 -3.68
CA LEU A 365 -7.63 6.79 -2.89
C LEU A 365 -6.66 7.76 -3.59
N ALA A 366 -6.55 7.69 -4.92
CA ALA A 366 -5.77 8.66 -5.69
C ALA A 366 -6.35 10.07 -5.54
N LEU A 367 -7.68 10.21 -5.59
CA LEU A 367 -8.36 11.47 -5.41
C LEU A 367 -8.17 12.03 -4.00
N GLU A 368 -8.29 11.20 -2.96
CA GLU A 368 -8.06 11.62 -1.57
C GLU A 368 -6.60 12.04 -1.34
N ALA A 369 -5.63 11.28 -1.87
CA ALA A 369 -4.22 11.65 -1.77
C ALA A 369 -3.92 12.96 -2.53
N ALA A 370 -4.52 13.17 -3.71
CA ALA A 370 -4.39 14.41 -4.47
C ALA A 370 -5.01 15.61 -3.74
N ARG A 371 -6.17 15.42 -3.10
CA ARG A 371 -6.85 16.46 -2.31
C ARG A 371 -6.06 16.84 -1.07
N GLU A 372 -5.53 15.86 -0.33
CA GLU A 372 -4.66 16.16 0.82
C GLU A 372 -3.37 16.85 0.37
N LEU A 373 -2.80 16.46 -0.79
CA LEU A 373 -1.66 17.16 -1.36
C LEU A 373 -2.02 18.61 -1.72
N ALA A 374 -3.18 18.85 -2.31
CA ALA A 374 -3.67 20.21 -2.59
C ALA A 374 -3.84 21.03 -1.32
N LYS A 375 -4.43 20.45 -0.28
CA LYS A 375 -4.63 21.07 1.03
C LYS A 375 -3.32 21.44 1.73
N LEU A 376 -2.25 20.66 1.55
CA LEU A 376 -0.91 20.98 2.09
C LEU A 376 -0.33 22.28 1.53
N TYR A 377 -0.70 22.65 0.30
CA TYR A 377 -0.20 23.85 -0.40
C TYR A 377 -1.27 24.93 -0.59
N ALA A 378 -2.47 24.72 -0.07
CA ALA A 378 -3.49 25.77 -0.02
C ALA A 378 -2.98 26.90 0.89
N GLU A 379 -3.01 28.13 0.38
CA GLU A 379 -2.65 29.30 1.17
C GLU A 379 -3.60 29.41 2.36
N PRO A 380 -3.11 29.56 3.61
CA PRO A 380 -3.96 29.82 4.78
C PRO A 380 -4.78 31.13 4.70
N GLY A 381 -4.70 31.86 3.58
CA GLY A 381 -4.99 33.29 3.46
C GLY A 381 -6.40 33.71 3.05
N ASP A 382 -7.30 32.79 2.67
CA ASP A 382 -8.68 33.16 2.32
C ASP A 382 -9.65 33.11 3.52
N SER A 383 -9.23 32.57 4.66
CA SER A 383 -9.96 32.77 5.91
C SER A 383 -9.65 34.17 6.41
N ALA A 384 -10.48 35.14 6.01
CA ALA A 384 -10.43 36.54 6.39
C ALA A 384 -10.04 36.74 7.86
N ALA A 385 -8.74 36.84 8.13
CA ALA A 385 -8.26 37.22 9.44
C ALA A 385 -8.75 38.67 9.63
N PRO A 386 -9.51 38.96 10.70
CA PRO A 386 -10.04 40.30 10.91
C PRO A 386 -8.88 41.28 10.91
N LEU A 387 -8.95 42.25 9.99
CA LEU A 387 -8.02 43.37 9.85
C LEU A 387 -8.11 44.23 11.11
N ASP A 388 -7.51 43.77 12.21
CA ASP A 388 -7.41 44.53 13.44
C ASP A 388 -6.22 45.50 13.31
N ALA A 389 -6.48 46.53 12.51
CA ALA A 389 -5.56 47.61 12.21
C ALA A 389 -5.38 48.49 13.45
N GLY A 390 -4.38 48.18 14.27
CA GLY A 390 -3.88 49.17 15.23
C GLY A 390 -3.26 48.62 16.50
N ARG A 391 -2.08 47.99 16.42
CA ARG A 391 -1.17 48.09 17.57
C ARG A 391 0.30 47.96 17.19
N ALA A 392 0.98 49.10 17.31
CA ALA A 392 2.38 49.27 17.04
C ALA A 392 3.28 48.65 18.13
N ARG A 393 4.35 48.02 17.63
CA ARG A 393 5.75 48.07 18.07
C ARG A 393 6.14 47.45 19.42
N ASN A 394 7.07 46.49 19.29
CA ASN A 394 8.06 46.00 20.26
C ASN A 394 7.75 44.68 20.99
N THR A 395 7.60 43.58 20.24
CA THR A 395 7.65 42.21 20.81
C THR A 395 8.65 41.31 20.08
N ALA A 396 9.95 41.65 20.16
CA ALA A 396 11.07 40.87 19.60
C ALA A 396 11.16 39.36 19.97
N PRO A 397 10.67 38.85 21.14
CA PRO A 397 10.77 37.41 21.42
C PRO A 397 9.71 36.54 20.71
N ARG A 398 8.64 37.11 20.13
CA ARG A 398 7.63 36.32 19.39
C ARG A 398 8.16 35.80 18.05
N ASP A 399 9.11 36.51 17.45
CA ASP A 399 9.60 36.20 16.11
C ASP A 399 10.37 34.88 16.06
N ALA A 400 11.14 34.53 17.11
CA ALA A 400 11.94 33.31 17.11
C ALA A 400 11.08 32.03 17.20
N ALA A 401 10.08 32.03 18.08
CA ALA A 401 9.15 30.90 18.22
C ALA A 401 8.29 30.73 16.96
N GLN A 402 7.83 31.83 16.38
CA GLN A 402 7.07 31.82 15.12
C GLN A 402 7.91 31.33 13.95
N LYS A 403 9.16 31.79 13.81
CA LYS A 403 10.11 31.30 12.79
C LYS A 403 10.36 29.80 12.94
N HIS A 404 10.51 29.32 14.19
CA HIS A 404 10.69 27.90 14.47
C HIS A 404 9.46 27.08 14.08
N ALA A 405 8.26 27.50 14.47
CA ALA A 405 7.01 26.85 14.11
C ALA A 405 6.80 26.82 12.59
N ALA A 406 7.09 27.93 11.89
CA ALA A 406 7.02 28.01 10.43
C ALA A 406 8.01 27.03 9.77
N ARG A 407 9.24 26.93 10.29
CA ARG A 407 10.22 25.96 9.81
C ARG A 407 9.76 24.52 10.00
N ILE A 408 9.21 24.18 11.17
CA ILE A 408 8.66 22.84 11.43
C ILE A 408 7.50 22.55 10.47
N ALA A 409 6.57 23.50 10.30
CA ALA A 409 5.45 23.34 9.38
C ALA A 409 5.90 23.10 7.93
N LYS A 410 6.95 23.81 7.48
CA LYS A 410 7.55 23.60 6.16
C LYS A 410 8.16 22.20 6.01
N LEU A 411 8.88 21.73 7.02
CA LEU A 411 9.46 20.38 7.02
C LEU A 411 8.37 19.29 7.08
N ALA A 412 7.37 19.45 7.93
CA ALA A 412 6.25 18.52 8.08
C ALA A 412 5.48 18.36 6.77
N ARG A 413 5.31 19.46 6.05
CA ARG A 413 4.66 19.46 4.74
C ARG A 413 5.46 18.70 3.69
N ARG A 414 6.78 18.89 3.64
CA ARG A 414 7.67 18.16 2.72
C ARG A 414 7.60 16.66 2.94
N ASP A 415 7.65 16.28 4.21
CA ASP A 415 7.55 14.88 4.62
C ASP A 415 6.18 14.29 4.27
N ALA A 416 5.09 14.99 4.60
CA ALA A 416 3.74 14.56 4.24
C ALA A 416 3.55 14.44 2.72
N ALA A 417 4.08 15.39 1.94
CA ALA A 417 4.06 15.35 0.48
C ALA A 417 4.77 14.11 -0.06
N TRP A 418 5.85 13.65 0.60
CA TRP A 418 6.53 12.40 0.25
C TRP A 418 5.63 11.18 0.40
N TYR A 419 4.98 11.01 1.55
CA TYR A 419 4.06 9.88 1.77
C TYR A 419 2.86 9.93 0.81
N LEU A 420 2.28 11.10 0.57
CA LEU A 420 1.16 11.26 -0.36
C LEU A 420 1.56 10.95 -1.82
N CYS A 421 2.76 11.37 -2.26
CA CYS A 421 3.29 11.00 -3.57
C CYS A 421 3.56 9.50 -3.67
N ALA A 422 4.06 8.87 -2.60
CA ALA A 422 4.27 7.43 -2.55
C ALA A 422 2.94 6.65 -2.65
N VAL A 423 1.90 7.12 -1.94
CA VAL A 423 0.53 6.61 -2.08
C VAL A 423 0.03 6.74 -3.52
N LEU A 424 0.11 7.94 -4.12
CA LEU A 424 -0.30 8.19 -5.50
C LEU A 424 0.43 7.25 -6.48
N GLY A 425 1.75 7.12 -6.35
CA GLY A 425 2.56 6.25 -7.21
C GLY A 425 2.24 4.76 -7.06
N ARG A 426 1.62 4.34 -5.95
CA ARG A 426 1.15 2.97 -5.73
C ARG A 426 -0.26 2.74 -6.28
N VAL A 427 -1.18 3.70 -6.10
CA VAL A 427 -2.58 3.56 -6.53
C VAL A 427 -2.80 3.88 -8.02
N LEU A 428 -1.97 4.76 -8.61
CA LEU A 428 -1.98 5.07 -10.04
C LEU A 428 -1.19 4.07 -10.88
N SER A 429 -0.37 3.21 -10.26
CA SER A 429 0.35 2.16 -10.98
C SER A 429 -0.68 1.21 -11.60
N PRO A 430 -0.60 0.90 -12.90
CA PRO A 430 -1.51 -0.06 -13.49
C PRO A 430 -1.35 -1.38 -12.73
N ALA A 431 -2.46 -1.98 -12.30
CA ALA A 431 -2.44 -3.42 -12.12
C ALA A 431 -2.07 -3.98 -13.50
N GLY A 432 -1.18 -4.96 -13.60
CA GLY A 432 -0.68 -5.53 -14.87
C GLY A 432 -1.74 -6.25 -15.72
N ASP A 433 -2.98 -5.75 -15.70
CA ASP A 433 -4.10 -6.13 -16.53
C ASP A 433 -3.72 -5.85 -17.98
N ALA A 434 -3.33 -6.92 -18.68
CA ALA A 434 -3.16 -6.88 -20.13
C ALA A 434 -4.41 -6.25 -20.78
N PRO A 435 -4.25 -5.36 -21.76
CA PRO A 435 -5.36 -4.70 -22.43
C PRO A 435 -6.34 -5.75 -22.96
N SER A 436 -7.48 -5.89 -22.30
CA SER A 436 -8.49 -6.88 -22.67
C SER A 436 -9.22 -6.40 -23.92
N GLU A 437 -8.74 -6.82 -25.10
CA GLU A 437 -9.16 -6.34 -26.43
C GLU A 437 -10.64 -6.56 -26.82
N GLY A 438 -11.53 -7.01 -25.93
CA GLY A 438 -12.89 -7.43 -26.31
C GLY A 438 -14.06 -6.91 -25.48
N GLY A 439 -13.83 -6.03 -24.51
CA GLY A 439 -14.88 -5.55 -23.62
C GLY A 439 -15.71 -4.42 -24.22
N SER A 440 -16.99 -4.67 -24.52
CA SER A 440 -17.96 -3.62 -24.84
C SER A 440 -17.93 -2.51 -23.77
N PRO A 441 -17.91 -1.21 -24.15
CA PRO A 441 -17.93 -0.10 -23.20
C PRO A 441 -19.25 -0.10 -22.43
N GLY A 442 -19.27 -0.77 -21.29
CA GLY A 442 -20.43 -0.83 -20.39
C GLY A 442 -20.56 0.45 -19.56
N GLU A 443 -21.77 0.73 -19.07
CA GLU A 443 -22.16 1.91 -18.25
C GLU A 443 -21.23 2.24 -17.08
N GLY A 444 -20.50 1.27 -16.51
CA GLY A 444 -19.50 1.51 -15.46
C GLY A 444 -18.28 2.35 -15.88
N SER A 445 -18.12 2.63 -17.18
CA SER A 445 -17.02 3.44 -17.71
C SER A 445 -17.15 4.93 -17.39
N ALA A 446 -18.36 5.47 -17.21
CA ALA A 446 -18.54 6.92 -17.06
C ALA A 446 -18.08 7.43 -15.68
N CYS A 447 -18.52 6.79 -14.61
CA CYS A 447 -18.14 7.17 -13.23
C CYS A 447 -16.61 7.05 -13.02
N THR A 448 -16.02 6.02 -13.62
CA THR A 448 -14.58 5.79 -13.54
C THR A 448 -13.76 6.84 -14.27
N GLN A 449 -14.23 7.28 -15.45
CA GLN A 449 -13.63 8.41 -16.17
C GLN A 449 -13.73 9.72 -15.37
N LEU A 450 -14.89 10.01 -14.77
CA LEU A 450 -15.07 11.22 -13.95
C LEU A 450 -14.11 11.28 -12.76
N LEU A 451 -13.85 10.13 -12.11
CA LEU A 451 -12.88 10.05 -11.02
C LEU A 451 -11.45 10.29 -11.53
N ASP A 452 -11.08 9.69 -12.67
CA ASP A 452 -9.78 9.93 -13.28
C ASP A 452 -9.61 11.41 -13.64
N ASP A 453 -10.58 12.01 -14.31
CA ASP A 453 -10.59 13.43 -14.68
C ASP A 453 -10.43 14.32 -13.44
N ALA A 454 -11.15 14.02 -12.36
CA ALA A 454 -11.04 14.76 -11.09
C ALA A 454 -9.64 14.64 -10.46
N VAL A 455 -9.03 13.44 -10.50
CA VAL A 455 -7.65 13.25 -10.01
C VAL A 455 -6.70 14.13 -10.83
N TRP A 456 -6.75 14.03 -12.16
CA TRP A 456 -5.85 14.78 -13.03
C TRP A 456 -6.09 16.29 -12.95
N GLU A 457 -7.33 16.74 -12.76
CA GLU A 457 -7.66 18.15 -12.57
C GLU A 457 -6.99 18.72 -11.31
N VAL A 458 -7.07 18.01 -10.17
CA VAL A 458 -6.44 18.43 -8.92
C VAL A 458 -4.92 18.49 -9.06
N LEU A 459 -4.31 17.45 -9.65
CA LEU A 459 -2.85 17.39 -9.85
C LEU A 459 -2.37 18.46 -10.85
N ALA A 460 -3.12 18.72 -11.92
CA ALA A 460 -2.82 19.80 -12.85
C ALA A 460 -2.97 21.18 -12.21
N GLY A 461 -3.96 21.37 -11.33
CA GLY A 461 -4.11 22.57 -10.50
C GLY A 461 -2.84 22.86 -9.68
N LEU A 462 -2.40 21.86 -8.91
CA LEU A 462 -1.17 21.93 -8.10
C LEU A 462 0.07 22.33 -8.92
N LEU A 463 0.24 21.75 -10.11
CA LEU A 463 1.36 22.08 -11.00
C LEU A 463 1.27 23.49 -11.58
N ARG A 464 0.06 23.98 -11.91
CA ARG A 464 -0.12 25.36 -12.39
C ARG A 464 0.18 26.38 -11.30
N ASP A 465 -0.26 26.13 -10.07
CA ASP A 465 -0.08 27.07 -8.97
C ASP A 465 1.37 27.11 -8.47
N SER A 466 2.08 25.97 -8.51
CA SER A 466 3.53 25.94 -8.30
C SER A 466 4.31 26.70 -9.37
N LYS A 467 3.89 26.64 -10.65
CA LYS A 467 4.54 27.39 -11.74
C LYS A 467 4.36 28.91 -11.62
N LYS A 468 3.15 29.39 -11.29
CA LYS A 468 2.90 30.82 -11.06
C LYS A 468 3.79 31.39 -9.97
N SER A 469 4.00 30.61 -8.92
CA SER A 469 4.86 30.97 -7.79
C SER A 469 6.34 31.09 -8.20
N ALA A 470 6.81 30.24 -9.10
CA ALA A 470 8.18 30.30 -9.61
C ALA A 470 8.41 31.53 -10.51
N GLY A 471 7.45 31.88 -11.38
CA GLY A 471 7.60 33.01 -12.32
C GLY A 471 7.78 34.38 -11.64
N GLN A 472 7.03 34.63 -10.56
CA GLN A 472 7.13 35.89 -9.81
C GLN A 472 8.52 36.12 -9.17
N PHE A 473 9.26 35.05 -8.87
CA PHE A 473 10.58 35.17 -8.27
C PHE A 473 11.63 35.69 -9.25
N TRP A 474 11.53 35.31 -10.53
CA TRP A 474 12.49 35.72 -11.56
C TRP A 474 12.24 37.12 -12.11
N GLU A 475 10.98 37.56 -12.18
CA GLU A 475 10.65 38.91 -12.70
C GLU A 475 10.99 40.04 -11.70
N ALA A 476 11.15 39.74 -10.41
CA ALA A 476 11.40 40.74 -9.38
C ALA A 476 12.89 41.02 -9.07
N GLY A 477 13.84 40.36 -9.74
CA GLY A 477 15.22 40.29 -9.26
C GLY A 477 16.31 40.35 -10.32
N SER A 478 16.15 41.18 -11.35
CA SER A 478 17.25 41.52 -12.29
C SER A 478 17.39 43.03 -12.49
N GLU A 479 17.12 43.83 -11.46
CA GLU A 479 17.76 45.14 -11.39
C GLU A 479 19.11 44.92 -10.70
N GLU A 480 20.15 44.78 -11.54
CA GLU A 480 21.56 44.79 -11.17
C GLU A 480 21.90 46.13 -10.51
N GLY A 481 21.57 46.28 -9.22
CA GLY A 481 21.79 47.48 -8.44
C GLY A 481 22.65 47.16 -7.21
N GLU A 482 23.96 47.30 -7.40
CA GLU A 482 25.04 47.47 -6.41
C GLU A 482 24.94 46.73 -5.05
N GLU A 483 25.84 45.77 -4.93
CA GLU A 483 26.38 45.19 -3.69
C GLU A 483 26.56 46.24 -2.58
N ASN A 484 25.62 46.33 -1.63
CA ASN A 484 25.89 46.69 -0.24
C ASN A 484 24.60 46.69 0.58
N SER A 485 24.23 45.55 1.15
CA SER A 485 23.58 45.51 2.46
C SER A 485 23.43 44.07 2.97
N ASP A 486 24.09 43.79 4.09
CA ASP A 486 23.79 42.69 5.03
C ASP A 486 22.39 42.84 5.68
N GLU A 487 21.45 43.52 5.04
CA GLU A 487 20.10 43.71 5.55
C GLU A 487 19.24 42.50 5.19
N ALA A 488 19.01 41.70 6.22
CA ALA A 488 17.87 40.80 6.41
C ALA A 488 16.73 41.05 5.41
N GLY A 489 16.79 40.32 4.29
CA GLY A 489 15.76 40.36 3.26
C GLY A 489 14.37 40.19 3.88
N PRO A 490 13.37 40.94 3.38
CA PRO A 490 12.04 40.98 3.94
C PRO A 490 11.54 39.55 4.15
N ALA A 491 11.23 39.25 5.42
CA ALA A 491 10.91 37.92 5.89
C ALA A 491 9.95 37.24 4.90
N ASP A 492 10.53 36.28 4.17
CA ASP A 492 9.91 35.35 3.25
C ASP A 492 8.48 35.06 3.73
N SER A 493 7.53 35.78 3.12
CA SER A 493 6.12 35.68 3.47
C SER A 493 5.80 34.20 3.44
N GLY A 494 5.30 33.65 4.56
CA GLY A 494 5.13 32.22 4.85
C GLY A 494 4.12 31.48 3.94
N CYS A 495 3.97 31.99 2.72
CA CYS A 495 3.29 31.45 1.57
C CYS A 495 3.69 29.99 1.39
N ALA A 496 2.66 29.19 1.34
CA ALA A 496 2.64 27.76 1.37
C ALA A 496 3.08 27.15 0.02
N ARG A 497 4.21 27.60 -0.55
CA ARG A 497 4.62 27.25 -1.92
C ARG A 497 5.25 25.85 -2.01
N MET A 498 4.86 25.11 -3.04
CA MET A 498 5.48 23.83 -3.41
C MET A 498 6.88 24.08 -3.97
N GLY A 499 7.90 23.56 -3.29
CA GLY A 499 9.28 23.66 -3.75
C GLY A 499 9.59 22.76 -4.94
N GLU A 500 10.79 22.93 -5.51
CA GLU A 500 11.23 22.19 -6.70
C GLU A 500 11.32 20.67 -6.46
N VAL A 501 11.74 20.25 -5.26
CA VAL A 501 11.86 18.83 -4.91
C VAL A 501 10.48 18.19 -4.86
N GLU A 502 9.54 18.82 -4.17
CA GLU A 502 8.16 18.35 -4.02
C GLU A 502 7.46 18.31 -5.39
N ARG A 503 7.69 19.33 -6.23
CA ARG A 503 7.22 19.36 -7.62
C ARG A 503 7.84 18.23 -8.45
N GLY A 504 9.14 17.99 -8.32
CA GLY A 504 9.85 16.92 -9.02
C GLY A 504 9.32 15.53 -8.65
N MET A 505 9.02 15.31 -7.37
CA MET A 505 8.40 14.08 -6.89
C MET A 505 7.00 13.88 -7.47
N LEU A 506 6.17 14.93 -7.49
CA LEU A 506 4.86 14.87 -8.12
C LEU A 506 4.97 14.57 -9.62
N LEU A 507 5.90 15.23 -10.34
CA LEU A 507 6.15 14.96 -11.76
C LEU A 507 6.59 13.51 -12.00
N ALA A 508 7.44 12.94 -11.16
CA ALA A 508 7.85 11.54 -11.28
C ALA A 508 6.67 10.57 -11.10
N VAL A 509 5.73 10.86 -10.21
CA VAL A 509 4.49 10.09 -10.06
C VAL A 509 3.64 10.17 -11.33
N LEU A 510 3.47 11.37 -11.88
CA LEU A 510 2.68 11.58 -13.10
C LEU A 510 3.33 10.92 -14.32
N GLU A 511 4.65 11.01 -14.45
CA GLU A 511 5.41 10.35 -15.51
C GLU A 511 5.24 8.83 -15.42
N LYS A 512 5.41 8.25 -14.22
CA LYS A 512 5.19 6.82 -14.01
C LYS A 512 3.77 6.40 -14.34
N ALA A 513 2.76 7.17 -13.91
CA ALA A 513 1.36 6.89 -14.21
C ALA A 513 1.04 7.04 -15.70
N TRP A 514 1.81 7.84 -16.44
CA TRP A 514 1.59 8.09 -17.87
C TRP A 514 2.28 7.08 -18.79
N MET A 515 3.40 6.49 -18.36
CA MET A 515 4.14 5.47 -19.11
C MET A 515 3.42 4.11 -19.19
N HIS A 516 2.24 4.03 -18.59
CA HIS A 516 1.46 2.84 -18.32
C HIS A 516 0.02 3.04 -18.77
#